data_AF-A0AAE3RAC6-F1
#
_entry.id   AF-A0AAE3RAC6-F1
#
_cell.length_a   1.000
_cell.length_b   1.000
_cell.length_c   1.000
_cell.angle_alpha   90.00
_cell.angle_beta   90.00
_cell.angle_gamma   90.00
#
_symmetry.space_group_name_H-M   'P 1'
#
loop_
_entity.id
_entity.type
_entity.pdbx_description
1 polymer ?
#
loop_
_entity_poly.entity_id
_entity_poly.type
_entity_poly.pdbx_seq_one_letter_code
_entity_poly.pdbx_strand_id
1 'polypeptide(L)'
;MKSHSFWTIPNILSLYRIIIFPFILYLILTQQEFLFSIFITISLVTDILDGWIARTFKLQTEIGAKLDSWADLGTYILAFLAIYIFKWTDIKPHSLILILFFVFWLVSYLYVFYKFKGLIGLHTYMFKLTGYFQGGFIVYLFLFGFQPVIFYFALIWGTIACIEEIIIIALLRKPQTNVKGLYWVLKHLSKNT
;
A
#
# COMPACT_ATOMS: atom_id res chain seq x y z
N MET A 1 -7.43 24.09 20.19
CA MET A 1 -7.04 23.29 19.01
C MET A 1 -5.89 24.00 18.32
N LYS A 2 -4.69 23.40 18.25
CA LYS A 2 -3.61 23.98 17.44
C LYS A 2 -4.00 23.81 15.98
N SER A 3 -4.29 24.91 15.30
CA SER A 3 -4.41 24.95 13.84
C SER A 3 -3.11 24.38 13.26
N HIS A 4 -3.13 23.14 12.80
CA HIS A 4 -2.03 22.62 11.99
C HIS A 4 -2.22 23.21 10.60
N SER A 5 -1.24 24.01 10.17
CA SER A 5 -1.21 24.60 8.84
C SER A 5 -1.47 23.53 7.78
N PHE A 6 -2.35 23.80 6.83
CA PHE A 6 -2.58 22.93 5.68
C PHE A 6 -1.30 22.71 4.87
N TRP A 7 -0.44 23.73 4.82
CA TRP A 7 0.82 23.74 4.06
C TRP A 7 1.96 23.15 4.89
N THR A 8 1.94 21.83 5.08
CA THR A 8 3.10 21.08 5.58
C THR A 8 3.82 20.40 4.42
N ILE A 9 5.12 20.13 4.57
CA ILE A 9 5.91 19.41 3.56
C ILE A 9 5.25 18.07 3.18
N PRO A 10 4.78 17.23 4.13
CA PRO A 10 4.09 15.99 3.77
C PRO A 10 2.83 16.21 2.92
N ASN A 11 2.00 17.20 3.27
CA ASN A 11 0.77 17.48 2.53
C ASN A 11 1.06 17.95 1.10
N ILE A 12 2.15 18.71 0.89
CA ILE A 12 2.58 19.17 -0.43
C ILE A 12 3.04 17.96 -1.28
N LEU A 13 3.74 17.00 -0.68
CA LEU A 13 4.17 15.78 -1.37
C LEU A 13 2.97 14.90 -1.77
N SER A 14 2.01 14.67 -0.87
CA SER A 14 0.77 13.95 -1.22
C SER A 14 -0.03 14.68 -2.30
N LEU A 15 -0.12 16.02 -2.24
CA LEU A 15 -0.80 16.82 -3.26
C LEU A 15 -0.10 16.74 -4.62
N TYR A 16 1.24 16.77 -4.64
CA TYR A 16 2.03 16.55 -5.84
C TYR A 16 1.70 15.20 -6.49
N ARG A 17 1.61 14.11 -5.70
CA ARG A 17 1.25 12.77 -6.20
C ARG A 17 -0.14 12.73 -6.84
N ILE A 18 -1.10 13.48 -6.32
CA ILE A 18 -2.44 13.60 -6.93
C ILE A 18 -2.37 14.38 -8.26
N ILE A 19 -1.61 15.48 -8.30
CA ILE A 19 -1.49 16.33 -9.50
C ILE A 19 -0.72 15.62 -10.61
N ILE A 20 0.31 14.83 -10.27
CA ILE A 20 1.12 14.11 -11.26
C ILE A 20 0.42 12.86 -11.81
N PHE A 21 -0.58 12.32 -11.09
CA PHE A 21 -1.36 11.15 -11.51
C PHE A 21 -1.82 11.18 -12.99
N PRO A 22 -2.54 12.21 -13.48
CA PRO A 22 -3.00 12.25 -14.88
C PRO A 22 -1.85 12.26 -15.88
N PHE A 23 -0.71 12.87 -15.52
CA PHE A 23 0.48 12.85 -16.37
C PHE A 23 1.11 11.46 -16.43
N ILE A 24 1.25 10.76 -15.30
CA ILE A 24 1.74 9.37 -15.29
C ILE A 24 0.78 8.46 -16.06
N LEU A 25 -0.53 8.65 -15.91
CA LEU A 25 -1.53 7.92 -16.68
C LEU A 25 -1.36 8.16 -18.19
N TYR A 26 -1.13 9.40 -18.60
CA TYR A 26 -0.85 9.73 -20.00
C TYR A 26 0.40 9.00 -20.53
N LEU A 27 1.47 8.89 -19.72
CA LEU A 27 2.68 8.13 -20.10
C LEU A 27 2.37 6.64 -20.31
N ILE A 28 1.52 6.05 -19.46
CA ILE A 28 1.07 4.66 -19.64
C ILE A 28 0.31 4.52 -20.97
N LEU A 29 -0.67 5.40 -21.22
CA LEU A 29 -1.53 5.32 -22.41
C LEU A 29 -0.77 5.59 -23.72
N THR A 30 0.33 6.34 -23.66
CA THR A 30 1.21 6.63 -24.80
C THR A 30 2.40 5.68 -24.91
N GLN A 31 2.41 4.60 -24.13
CA GLN A 31 3.42 3.54 -24.14
C GLN A 31 4.85 4.03 -23.78
N GLN A 32 4.96 5.10 -22.98
CA GLN A 32 6.22 5.70 -22.56
C GLN A 32 6.77 5.04 -21.27
N GLU A 33 7.12 3.75 -21.37
CA GLU A 33 7.50 2.94 -20.21
C GLU A 33 8.67 3.55 -19.42
N PHE A 34 9.74 4.00 -20.10
CA PHE A 34 10.92 4.55 -19.42
C PHE A 34 10.59 5.79 -18.56
N LEU A 35 9.82 6.72 -19.11
CA LEU A 35 9.37 7.90 -18.36
C LEU A 35 8.44 7.49 -17.22
N PHE A 36 7.51 6.56 -17.47
CA PHE A 36 6.67 6.00 -16.42
C PHE A 36 7.51 5.45 -15.26
N SER A 37 8.55 4.64 -15.55
CA SER A 37 9.44 4.04 -14.55
C SER A 37 10.10 5.10 -13.65
N ILE A 38 10.50 6.24 -14.22
CA ILE A 38 11.07 7.36 -13.46
C ILE A 38 10.01 7.98 -12.55
N PHE A 39 8.84 8.35 -13.09
CA PHE A 39 7.82 9.06 -12.32
C PHE A 39 7.14 8.18 -11.26
N ILE A 40 6.93 6.89 -11.52
CA ILE A 40 6.39 5.97 -10.51
C ILE A 40 7.42 5.76 -9.37
N THR A 41 8.71 5.69 -9.70
CA THR A 41 9.78 5.60 -8.69
C THR A 41 9.83 6.85 -7.83
N ILE A 42 9.75 8.04 -8.45
CA ILE A 42 9.66 9.30 -7.71
C ILE A 42 8.43 9.32 -6.80
N SER A 43 7.25 8.91 -7.30
CA SER A 43 6.02 8.85 -6.51
C SER A 43 6.19 7.96 -5.26
N LEU A 44 6.69 6.73 -5.44
CA LEU A 44 6.92 5.79 -4.35
C LEU A 44 7.97 6.28 -3.35
N VAL A 45 9.02 6.95 -3.81
CA VAL A 45 10.02 7.55 -2.91
C VAL A 45 9.42 8.72 -2.13
N THR A 46 8.63 9.58 -2.79
CA THR A 46 8.00 10.72 -2.11
C THR A 46 6.99 10.30 -1.04
N ASP A 47 6.27 9.20 -1.24
CA ASP A 47 5.40 8.58 -0.23
C ASP A 47 6.17 8.15 1.04
N ILE A 48 7.30 7.47 0.85
CA ILE A 48 8.13 7.06 2.00
C ILE A 48 8.65 8.30 2.75
N LEU A 49 9.06 9.34 2.00
CA LEU A 49 9.58 10.57 2.57
C LEU A 49 8.51 11.38 3.31
N ASP A 50 7.31 11.54 2.75
CA ASP A 50 6.25 12.31 3.40
C ASP A 50 5.80 11.66 4.72
N GLY A 51 5.65 10.34 4.75
CA GLY A 51 5.32 9.59 5.95
C GLY A 51 6.44 9.59 6.98
N TRP A 52 7.70 9.64 6.55
CA TRP A 52 8.85 9.79 7.44
C TRP A 52 8.94 11.19 8.04
N ILE A 53 8.80 12.24 7.22
CA ILE A 53 8.82 13.65 7.66
C ILE A 53 7.64 13.93 8.60
N ALA A 54 6.43 13.47 8.27
CA ALA A 54 5.24 13.66 9.08
C ALA A 54 5.41 13.08 10.50
N ARG A 55 6.00 11.88 10.61
CA ARG A 55 6.25 11.20 11.89
C ARG A 55 7.38 11.86 12.69
N THR A 56 8.48 12.21 12.03
CA THR A 56 9.66 12.76 12.69
C THR A 56 9.39 14.16 13.25
N PHE A 57 8.72 15.01 12.47
CA PHE A 57 8.44 16.40 12.84
C PHE A 57 7.07 16.60 13.48
N LYS A 58 6.31 15.52 13.72
CA LYS A 58 4.94 15.55 14.27
C LYS A 58 4.00 16.48 13.49
N LEU A 59 4.10 16.43 12.15
CA LEU A 59 3.33 17.26 11.22
C LEU A 59 2.08 16.53 10.67
N GLN A 60 1.57 15.54 11.41
CA GLN A 60 0.41 14.75 10.99
C GLN A 60 -0.86 15.60 11.06
N THR A 61 -1.61 15.67 9.95
CA THR A 61 -2.88 16.40 9.88
C THR A 61 -3.99 15.50 9.34
N GLU A 62 -5.24 15.73 9.77
CA GLU A 62 -6.38 14.93 9.28
C GLU A 62 -6.58 15.09 7.76
N ILE A 63 -6.39 16.31 7.25
CA ILE A 63 -6.50 16.60 5.81
C ILE A 63 -5.34 15.92 5.06
N GLY A 64 -4.13 15.98 5.60
CA GLY A 64 -2.96 15.28 5.06
C GLY A 64 -3.21 13.79 4.92
N ALA A 65 -3.72 13.14 5.97
CA ALA A 65 -4.03 11.70 5.95
C ALA A 65 -5.07 11.34 4.86
N LYS A 66 -6.05 12.22 4.58
CA LYS A 66 -7.00 12.01 3.49
C LYS A 66 -6.34 12.17 2.12
N LEU A 67 -5.52 13.22 1.92
CA LEU A 67 -4.79 13.44 0.68
C LEU A 67 -3.84 12.29 0.37
N ASP A 68 -3.12 11.82 1.38
CA ASP A 68 -2.25 10.66 1.34
C ASP A 68 -2.99 9.41 0.87
N SER A 69 -4.15 9.12 1.47
CA SER A 69 -5.00 7.98 1.05
C SER A 69 -5.43 8.05 -0.42
N TRP A 70 -5.73 9.24 -0.94
CA TRP A 70 -6.06 9.44 -2.35
C TRP A 70 -4.84 9.30 -3.27
N ALA A 71 -3.68 9.82 -2.86
CA ALA A 71 -2.43 9.69 -3.57
C ALA A 71 -1.97 8.22 -3.68
N ASP A 72 -2.11 7.46 -2.60
CA ASP A 72 -1.81 6.03 -2.54
C ASP A 72 -2.71 5.23 -3.47
N LEU A 73 -4.03 5.50 -3.43
CA LEU A 73 -4.98 4.86 -4.34
C LEU A 73 -4.61 5.11 -5.80
N GLY A 74 -4.24 6.34 -6.15
CA GLY A 74 -3.76 6.70 -7.49
C GLY A 74 -2.50 5.93 -7.86
N THR A 75 -1.52 5.84 -6.96
CA THR A 75 -0.27 5.12 -7.18
C THR A 75 -0.52 3.62 -7.42
N TYR A 76 -1.41 3.00 -6.65
CA TYR A 76 -1.79 1.59 -6.86
C TYR A 76 -2.48 1.36 -8.21
N ILE A 77 -3.41 2.24 -8.60
CA ILE A 77 -4.07 2.16 -9.91
C ILE A 77 -3.03 2.24 -11.04
N LEU A 78 -2.10 3.20 -10.97
CA LEU A 78 -1.04 3.36 -11.96
C LEU A 78 -0.13 2.14 -12.01
N ALA A 79 0.27 1.59 -10.86
CA ALA A 79 1.12 0.41 -10.78
C ALA A 79 0.45 -0.83 -11.41
N PHE A 80 -0.82 -1.09 -11.10
CA PHE A 80 -1.56 -2.22 -11.69
C PHE A 80 -1.77 -2.06 -13.18
N LEU A 81 -2.15 -0.86 -13.63
CA LEU A 81 -2.35 -0.58 -15.05
C LEU A 81 -1.05 -0.74 -15.83
N ALA A 82 0.06 -0.22 -15.31
CA ALA A 82 1.37 -0.34 -15.93
C ALA A 82 1.86 -1.79 -15.95
N ILE A 83 1.64 -2.58 -14.88
CA ILE A 83 1.93 -4.02 -14.88
C ILE A 83 1.17 -4.71 -16.03
N TYR A 84 -0.11 -4.42 -16.18
CA TYR A 84 -0.95 -5.03 -17.20
C TYR A 84 -0.53 -4.64 -18.62
N ILE A 85 -0.15 -3.38 -18.85
CA ILE A 85 0.19 -2.88 -20.19
C ILE A 85 1.62 -3.24 -20.59
N PHE A 86 2.60 -3.07 -19.69
CA PHE A 86 4.01 -3.18 -20.03
C PHE A 86 4.63 -4.54 -19.67
N LYS A 87 4.12 -5.22 -18.63
CA LYS A 87 4.80 -6.39 -18.01
C LYS A 87 3.97 -7.66 -17.98
N TRP A 88 2.79 -7.66 -18.60
CA TRP A 88 1.87 -8.80 -18.53
C TRP A 88 2.45 -10.07 -19.18
N THR A 89 3.22 -9.95 -20.26
CA THR A 89 3.84 -11.10 -20.92
C THR A 89 4.74 -11.90 -19.97
N ASP A 90 5.50 -11.20 -19.13
CA ASP A 90 6.45 -11.79 -18.20
C ASP A 90 5.75 -12.29 -16.93
N ILE A 91 4.70 -11.61 -16.49
CA ILE A 91 3.96 -11.94 -15.25
C ILE A 91 2.91 -13.04 -15.49
N LYS A 92 2.34 -13.15 -16.68
CA LYS A 92 1.25 -14.09 -17.02
C LYS A 92 1.55 -15.55 -16.63
N PRO A 93 2.75 -16.12 -16.86
CA PRO A 93 3.09 -17.47 -16.40
C PRO A 93 2.98 -17.67 -14.88
N HIS A 94 3.13 -16.58 -14.12
CA HIS A 94 3.07 -16.55 -12.67
C HIS A 94 1.74 -15.96 -12.15
N SER A 95 0.72 -15.83 -13.00
CA SER A 95 -0.58 -15.22 -12.66
C SER A 95 -1.31 -15.91 -11.51
N LEU A 96 -1.10 -17.20 -11.28
CA LEU A 96 -1.75 -17.95 -10.20
C LEU A 96 -1.43 -17.35 -8.81
N ILE A 97 -0.16 -17.03 -8.52
CA ILE A 97 0.21 -16.46 -7.22
C ILE A 97 -0.30 -15.02 -7.09
N LEU A 98 -0.37 -14.28 -8.20
CA LEU A 98 -0.95 -12.94 -8.23
C LEU A 98 -2.45 -12.98 -7.92
N ILE A 99 -3.18 -13.90 -8.54
CA ILE A 99 -4.62 -14.11 -8.29
C ILE A 99 -4.84 -14.51 -6.83
N LEU A 100 -4.05 -15.46 -6.30
CA LEU A 100 -4.15 -15.85 -4.89
C LEU A 100 -3.96 -14.65 -3.96
N PHE A 101 -2.91 -13.86 -4.18
CA PHE A 101 -2.67 -12.65 -3.40
C PHE A 101 -3.87 -11.68 -3.43
N PHE A 102 -4.43 -11.40 -4.62
CA PHE A 102 -5.60 -10.55 -4.75
C PHE A 102 -6.85 -11.12 -4.09
N VAL A 103 -7.06 -12.44 -4.15
CA VAL A 103 -8.18 -13.10 -3.47
C VAL A 103 -8.05 -12.93 -1.96
N PHE A 104 -6.88 -13.16 -1.37
CA PHE A 104 -6.66 -12.95 0.06
C PHE A 104 -6.83 -11.49 0.46
N TRP A 105 -6.32 -10.56 -0.34
CA TRP A 105 -6.49 -9.13 -0.11
C TRP A 105 -7.98 -8.73 -0.14
N LEU A 106 -8.72 -9.18 -1.15
CA LEU A 106 -10.16 -8.92 -1.28
C LEU A 106 -10.95 -9.53 -0.12
N VAL A 107 -10.65 -10.78 0.26
CA VAL A 107 -11.29 -11.45 1.39
C VAL A 107 -11.02 -10.71 2.69
N SER A 108 -9.77 -10.27 2.93
CA SER A 108 -9.44 -9.45 4.11
C SER A 108 -10.32 -8.20 4.17
N TYR A 109 -10.39 -7.45 3.07
CA TYR A 109 -11.17 -6.22 2.97
C TYR A 109 -12.68 -6.46 3.15
N LEU A 110 -13.24 -7.47 2.49
CA LEU A 110 -14.64 -7.85 2.64
C LEU A 110 -14.97 -8.31 4.06
N TYR A 111 -14.03 -9.00 4.73
CA TYR A 111 -14.24 -9.48 6.09
C TYR A 111 -14.25 -8.33 7.11
N VAL A 112 -13.37 -7.32 6.95
CA VAL A 112 -13.45 -6.07 7.73
C VAL A 112 -14.82 -5.41 7.54
N PHE A 113 -15.24 -5.26 6.29
CA PHE A 113 -16.51 -4.61 5.96
C PHE A 113 -17.71 -5.35 6.54
N TYR A 114 -17.75 -6.68 6.41
CA TYR A 114 -18.82 -7.52 6.98
C TYR A 114 -18.87 -7.40 8.52
N LYS A 115 -17.72 -7.50 9.18
CA LYS A 115 -17.66 -7.57 10.65
C LYS A 115 -17.88 -6.22 11.33
N PHE A 116 -17.30 -5.15 10.80
CA PHE A 116 -17.31 -3.84 11.43
C PHE A 116 -18.19 -2.81 10.72
N LYS A 117 -18.83 -3.18 9.60
CA LYS A 117 -19.69 -2.30 8.78
C LYS A 117 -18.99 -1.00 8.37
N GLY A 118 -17.67 -1.06 8.18
CA GLY A 118 -16.82 0.08 7.85
C GLY A 118 -15.46 -0.36 7.33
N LEU A 119 -14.70 0.58 6.79
CA LEU A 119 -13.35 0.36 6.27
C LEU A 119 -12.33 0.73 7.34
N ILE A 120 -11.80 -0.26 8.03
CA ILE A 120 -10.77 -0.06 9.04
C ILE A 120 -9.51 -0.72 8.53
N GLY A 121 -8.53 0.09 8.13
CA GLY A 121 -7.20 -0.42 7.82
C GLY A 121 -6.53 -0.90 9.11
N LEU A 122 -6.26 -2.20 9.22
CA LEU A 122 -5.43 -2.70 10.31
C LEU A 122 -3.97 -2.41 9.96
N HIS A 123 -3.44 -1.37 10.59
CA HIS A 123 -2.04 -0.95 10.40
C HIS A 123 -1.03 -1.87 11.13
N THR A 124 -1.09 -3.18 10.86
CA THR A 124 -0.14 -4.15 11.41
C THR A 124 1.26 -3.91 10.88
N TYR A 125 2.29 -4.32 11.63
CA TYR A 125 3.67 -4.19 11.18
C TYR A 125 3.93 -4.99 9.89
N MET A 126 3.33 -6.18 9.76
CA MET A 126 3.48 -7.00 8.54
C MET A 126 2.88 -6.30 7.32
N PHE A 127 1.69 -5.72 7.45
CA PHE A 127 1.03 -5.03 6.35
C PHE A 127 1.79 -3.75 5.93
N LYS A 128 2.37 -3.02 6.89
CA LYS A 128 3.28 -1.89 6.58
C LYS A 128 4.52 -2.37 5.82
N LEU A 129 5.10 -3.51 6.21
CA LEU A 129 6.27 -4.06 5.53
C LEU A 129 5.93 -4.54 4.10
N THR A 130 4.73 -5.09 3.91
CA THR A 130 4.21 -5.45 2.58
C THR A 130 4.24 -4.28 1.62
N GLY A 131 3.84 -3.08 2.05
CA GLY A 131 3.91 -1.87 1.22
C GLY A 131 5.32 -1.58 0.72
N TYR A 132 6.35 -1.69 1.59
CA TYR A 132 7.74 -1.49 1.19
C TYR A 132 8.24 -2.57 0.21
N PHE A 133 7.90 -3.84 0.44
CA PHE A 133 8.31 -4.91 -0.48
C PHE A 133 7.60 -4.84 -1.83
N GLN A 134 6.32 -4.48 -1.86
CA GLN A 134 5.57 -4.29 -3.10
C GLN A 134 6.06 -3.06 -3.85
N GLY A 135 6.23 -1.92 -3.17
CA GLY A 135 6.81 -0.72 -3.78
C GLY A 135 8.22 -0.98 -4.33
N GLY A 136 9.07 -1.67 -3.57
CA GLY A 136 10.39 -2.08 -4.01
C GLY A 136 10.36 -3.01 -5.23
N PHE A 137 9.42 -3.95 -5.26
CA PHE A 137 9.19 -4.81 -6.43
C PHE A 137 8.77 -4.00 -7.66
N ILE A 138 7.84 -3.04 -7.53
CA ILE A 138 7.42 -2.17 -8.64
C ILE A 138 8.61 -1.39 -9.20
N VAL A 139 9.39 -0.75 -8.33
CA VAL A 139 10.59 -0.01 -8.76
C VAL A 139 11.58 -0.94 -9.47
N TYR A 140 11.84 -2.13 -8.90
CA TYR A 140 12.75 -3.09 -9.51
C TYR A 140 12.25 -3.56 -10.89
N LEU A 141 10.98 -3.94 -10.99
CA LEU A 141 10.34 -4.44 -12.21
C LEU A 141 10.49 -3.46 -13.37
N PHE A 142 10.31 -2.17 -13.11
CA PHE A 142 10.27 -1.12 -14.12
C PHE A 142 11.64 -0.52 -14.46
N LEU A 143 12.64 -0.66 -13.57
CA LEU A 143 14.01 -0.20 -13.83
C LEU A 143 14.94 -1.30 -14.35
N PHE A 144 14.78 -2.53 -13.85
CA PHE A 144 15.71 -3.65 -14.11
C PHE A 144 15.04 -4.84 -14.80
N GLY A 145 13.72 -4.81 -14.99
CA GLY A 145 12.96 -5.88 -15.61
C GLY A 145 12.42 -6.92 -14.62
N PHE A 146 11.67 -7.88 -15.15
CA PHE A 146 11.02 -8.90 -14.33
C PHE A 146 12.03 -9.91 -13.79
N GLN A 147 11.98 -10.13 -12.48
CA GLN A 147 12.75 -11.18 -11.81
C GLN A 147 11.84 -12.03 -10.92
N PRO A 148 11.62 -13.33 -11.21
CA PRO A 148 10.67 -14.16 -10.47
C PRO A 148 10.93 -14.22 -8.96
N VAL A 149 12.18 -14.26 -8.51
CA VAL A 149 12.52 -14.38 -7.08
C VAL A 149 11.95 -13.20 -6.27
N ILE A 150 12.11 -11.97 -6.78
CA ILE A 150 11.62 -10.76 -6.12
C ILE A 150 10.10 -10.71 -6.18
N PHE A 151 9.51 -11.07 -7.32
CA PHE A 151 8.06 -11.16 -7.50
C PHE A 151 7.41 -12.15 -6.51
N TYR A 152 7.92 -13.37 -6.44
CA TYR A 152 7.41 -14.39 -5.53
C TYR A 152 7.58 -13.98 -4.07
N PHE A 153 8.73 -13.41 -3.71
CA PHE A 153 8.96 -12.91 -2.35
C PHE A 153 7.91 -11.85 -1.97
N ALA A 154 7.69 -10.85 -2.83
CA ALA A 154 6.74 -9.77 -2.57
C ALA A 154 5.29 -10.29 -2.41
N LEU A 155 4.87 -11.24 -3.26
CA LEU A 155 3.51 -11.79 -3.21
C LEU A 155 3.28 -12.80 -2.09
N ILE A 156 4.27 -13.65 -1.78
CA ILE A 156 4.20 -14.58 -0.66
C ILE A 156 4.12 -13.79 0.65
N TRP A 157 4.99 -12.79 0.82
CA TRP A 157 4.95 -11.92 1.98
C TRP A 157 3.59 -11.21 2.12
N GLY A 158 3.10 -10.63 1.03
CA GLY A 158 1.79 -9.98 1.00
C GLY A 158 0.64 -10.93 1.37
N THR A 159 0.67 -12.17 0.88
CA THR A 159 -0.32 -13.19 1.20
C THR A 159 -0.28 -13.55 2.69
N ILE A 160 0.91 -13.75 3.27
CA ILE A 160 1.09 -14.02 4.70
C ILE A 160 0.54 -12.86 5.54
N ALA A 161 0.82 -11.62 5.15
CA ALA A 161 0.31 -10.43 5.84
C ALA A 161 -1.23 -10.35 5.78
N CYS A 162 -1.86 -10.69 4.64
CA CYS A 162 -3.32 -10.74 4.51
C CYS A 162 -3.93 -11.83 5.41
N ILE A 163 -3.29 -13.01 5.49
CA ILE A 163 -3.73 -14.08 6.40
C ILE A 163 -3.65 -13.63 7.86
N GLU A 164 -2.54 -12.98 8.26
CA GLU A 164 -2.41 -12.41 9.60
C GLU A 164 -3.53 -11.41 9.90
N GLU A 165 -3.82 -10.52 8.94
CA GLU A 165 -4.87 -9.53 9.06
C GLU A 165 -6.24 -10.18 9.26
N ILE A 166 -6.61 -11.18 8.44
CA ILE A 166 -7.86 -11.94 8.57
C ILE A 166 -7.99 -12.56 9.97
N ILE A 167 -6.91 -13.19 10.48
CA ILE A 167 -6.91 -13.79 11.82
C ILE A 167 -7.12 -12.71 12.90
N ILE A 168 -6.42 -11.57 12.80
CA ILE A 168 -6.58 -10.47 13.75
C ILE A 168 -8.02 -9.95 13.72
N ILE A 169 -8.59 -9.74 12.54
CA ILE A 169 -9.99 -9.31 12.39
C ILE A 169 -10.91 -10.31 13.07
N ALA A 170 -10.69 -11.61 12.89
CA ALA A 170 -11.51 -12.66 13.49
C ALA A 170 -11.47 -12.59 15.03
N LEU A 171 -10.31 -12.31 15.62
CA LEU A 171 -10.11 -12.23 17.06
C LEU A 171 -10.63 -10.93 17.71
N LEU A 172 -10.65 -9.82 16.98
CA LEU A 172 -11.08 -8.53 17.52
C LEU A 172 -12.60 -8.49 17.79
N ARG A 173 -13.00 -8.00 18.96
CA ARG A 173 -14.42 -7.79 19.32
C ARG A 173 -14.96 -6.41 18.93
N LYS A 174 -14.07 -5.42 18.82
CA LYS A 174 -14.39 -4.04 18.48
C LYS A 174 -13.39 -3.54 17.43
N PRO A 175 -13.80 -2.58 16.59
CA PRO A 175 -12.91 -1.95 15.63
C PRO A 175 -11.74 -1.28 16.37
N GLN A 176 -10.50 -1.64 16.05
CA GLN A 176 -9.30 -1.04 16.61
C GLN A 176 -8.36 -0.61 15.49
N THR A 177 -7.89 0.63 15.55
CA THR A 177 -6.83 1.15 14.68
C THR A 177 -5.47 0.97 15.38
N ASN A 178 -4.40 0.68 14.63
CA ASN A 178 -3.03 0.47 15.14
C ASN A 178 -2.80 -0.80 15.98
N VAL A 179 -3.38 -1.92 15.56
CA VAL A 179 -2.97 -3.23 16.09
C VAL A 179 -1.58 -3.57 15.58
N LYS A 180 -0.62 -3.81 16.49
CA LYS A 180 0.79 -4.08 16.14
C LYS A 180 0.97 -5.35 15.30
N GLY A 181 0.21 -6.40 15.62
CA GLY A 181 0.27 -7.70 14.95
C GLY A 181 -0.36 -8.79 15.81
N LEU A 182 -0.43 -10.02 15.28
CA LEU A 182 -1.17 -11.14 15.87
C LEU A 182 -0.67 -11.50 17.27
N TYR A 183 0.66 -11.52 17.46
CA TYR A 183 1.30 -11.78 18.75
C TYR A 183 0.78 -10.88 19.87
N TRP A 184 0.57 -9.59 19.58
CA TRP A 184 0.11 -8.61 20.56
C TRP A 184 -1.37 -8.79 20.90
N VAL A 185 -2.18 -9.17 19.91
CA VAL A 185 -3.61 -9.47 20.10
C VAL A 185 -3.78 -10.68 21.02
N LEU A 186 -3.08 -11.78 20.71
CA LEU A 186 -3.14 -13.00 21.52
C LEU A 186 -2.67 -12.76 22.96
N LYS A 187 -1.59 -12.01 23.15
CA LYS A 187 -1.09 -11.64 24.48
C LYS A 187 -2.09 -10.79 25.28
N HIS A 188 -2.86 -9.92 24.61
CA HIS A 188 -3.87 -9.10 25.27
C HIS A 188 -5.11 -9.92 25.67
N LEU A 189 -5.52 -10.87 24.82
CA LEU A 189 -6.62 -11.79 25.12
C LEU A 189 -6.28 -12.71 26.30
N SER A 190 -5.07 -13.29 26.33
CA SER A 190 -4.60 -14.15 27.43
C SER A 190 -4.51 -13.45 28.79
N LYS A 191 -4.38 -12.11 28.83
CA LYS A 191 -4.38 -11.34 30.09
C LYS A 191 -5.77 -11.00 30.62
N ASN A 192 -6.80 -11.12 29.78
CA ASN A 192 -8.19 -10.79 30.11
C ASN A 192 -9.07 -12.06 30.27
N THR A 193 -8.45 -13.23 30.38
CA THR A 193 -9.10 -14.52 30.70
C THR A 193 -8.58 -14.98 32.06
#